data_AF-A0A7K4AEH9-F1
#
_entry.id   AF-A0A7K4AEH9-F1
#
_cell.length_a   1.000
_cell.length_b   1.000
_cell.length_c   1.000
_cell.angle_alpha   90.00
_cell.angle_beta   90.00
_cell.angle_gamma   90.00
#
_symmetry.space_group_name_H-M   'P 1'
#
loop_
_entity.id
_entity.type
_entity.pdbx_description
1 polymer ?
#
loop_
_entity_poly.entity_id
_entity_poly.type
_entity_poly.pdbx_seq_one_letter_code
_entity_poly.pdbx_strand_id
1 'polypeptide(L)'
;MGDYPYTTVNGKIVPLFNKIRESGVPAKVDKKWLESVGFTASNDHTLLRVVRYIGFVDKSGTPTEIWHQYRGTEYAQVLGDAIRKSYAGLFATYAKAHLRTDSDITNFMMASSTASEKTVSRMVDTFRKLCSLAHFSELSGEIELADETIANTAAGEGVEGGGVGNDVMPSLHIDVQIHISPDTSPKQIDKIFESMAKHLYQARSD
;
A
#
# COMPACT_ATOMS: atom_id res chain seq x y z
N MET A 1 -9.42 -19.38 5.13
CA MET A 1 -9.90 -19.20 3.75
C MET A 1 -10.24 -17.74 3.54
N GLY A 2 -9.68 -17.10 2.51
CA GLY A 2 -9.97 -15.72 2.13
C GLY A 2 -11.27 -15.64 1.31
N ASP A 3 -12.15 -14.72 1.68
CA ASP A 3 -13.35 -14.36 0.93
C ASP A 3 -13.06 -13.09 0.12
N TYR A 4 -12.53 -13.26 -1.10
CA TYR A 4 -12.21 -12.14 -1.98
C TYR A 4 -13.45 -11.77 -2.81
N PRO A 5 -13.97 -10.54 -2.73
CA PRO A 5 -15.11 -10.15 -3.55
C PRO A 5 -14.67 -10.02 -5.01
N TYR A 6 -15.63 -10.20 -5.90
CA TYR A 6 -15.51 -9.84 -7.30
C TYR A 6 -16.73 -9.04 -7.74
N THR A 7 -16.58 -8.30 -8.84
CA THR A 7 -17.70 -7.69 -9.54
C THR A 7 -17.81 -8.26 -10.95
N THR A 8 -19.04 -8.38 -11.46
CA THR A 8 -19.29 -8.73 -12.87
C THR A 8 -19.25 -7.51 -13.79
N VAL A 9 -19.04 -6.31 -13.23
CA VAL A 9 -18.98 -5.04 -13.97
C VAL A 9 -17.63 -4.35 -13.76
N ASN A 10 -16.51 -5.06 -13.99
CA ASN A 10 -15.15 -4.55 -13.78
C ASN A 10 -14.89 -3.20 -14.48
N GLY A 11 -15.47 -2.98 -15.67
CA GLY A 11 -15.38 -1.71 -16.40
C GLY A 11 -15.96 -0.50 -15.64
N LYS A 12 -16.82 -0.74 -14.65
CA LYS A 12 -17.44 0.30 -13.82
C LYS A 12 -16.67 0.63 -12.54
N ILE A 13 -15.59 -0.09 -12.22
CA ILE A 13 -14.72 0.24 -11.08
C ILE A 13 -14.14 1.64 -11.25
N VAL A 14 -13.48 1.93 -12.38
CA VAL A 14 -12.87 3.26 -12.62
C VAL A 14 -13.90 4.40 -12.53
N PRO A 15 -15.06 4.34 -13.23
CA PRO A 15 -16.12 5.33 -13.06
C PRO A 15 -16.59 5.51 -11.61
N LEU A 16 -16.73 4.41 -10.85
CA LEU A 16 -17.20 4.49 -9.47
C LEU A 16 -16.23 5.25 -8.58
N PHE A 17 -14.94 4.92 -8.65
CA PHE A 17 -13.92 5.60 -7.85
C PHE A 17 -13.76 7.07 -8.25
N ASN A 18 -13.93 7.42 -9.53
CA ASN A 18 -14.03 8.83 -9.94
C ASN A 18 -15.24 9.51 -9.28
N LYS A 19 -16.40 8.85 -9.25
CA LYS A 19 -17.61 9.39 -8.58
C LYS A 19 -17.45 9.56 -7.08
N ILE A 20 -16.69 8.70 -6.40
CA ILE A 20 -16.37 8.86 -4.98
C ILE A 20 -15.65 10.20 -4.72
N ARG A 21 -14.77 10.61 -5.64
CA ARG A 21 -14.02 11.89 -5.56
C ARG A 21 -14.89 13.09 -5.91
N GLU A 22 -15.72 12.96 -6.95
CA GLU A 22 -16.52 14.08 -7.49
C GLU A 22 -17.82 14.37 -6.72
N SER A 23 -18.47 13.35 -6.15
CA SER A 23 -19.78 13.50 -5.50
C SER A 23 -19.65 14.03 -4.07
N GLY A 24 -20.75 14.40 -3.40
CA GLY A 24 -20.74 14.66 -1.95
C GLY A 24 -20.52 13.37 -1.13
N VAL A 25 -20.15 13.48 0.14
CA VAL A 25 -20.08 12.31 1.03
C VAL A 25 -21.50 11.91 1.42
N PRO A 26 -22.00 10.71 1.03
CA PRO A 26 -23.34 10.29 1.38
C PRO A 26 -23.42 9.81 2.83
N ALA A 27 -24.61 9.87 3.42
CA ALA A 27 -24.85 9.25 4.74
C ALA A 27 -24.70 7.72 4.70
N LYS A 28 -25.09 7.11 3.57
CA LYS A 28 -24.92 5.69 3.29
C LYS A 28 -24.58 5.44 1.83
N VAL A 29 -23.64 4.52 1.63
CA VAL A 29 -23.20 3.98 0.35
C VAL A 29 -23.93 2.65 0.14
N ASP A 30 -25.14 2.76 -0.38
CA ASP A 30 -26.01 1.62 -0.67
C ASP A 30 -26.45 1.62 -2.15
N LYS A 31 -27.42 0.77 -2.50
CA LYS A 31 -27.96 0.70 -3.85
C LYS A 31 -28.58 2.02 -4.30
N LYS A 32 -29.27 2.74 -3.40
CA LYS A 32 -29.89 4.03 -3.73
C LYS A 32 -28.84 5.09 -4.03
N TRP A 33 -27.75 5.10 -3.26
CA TRP A 33 -26.62 5.98 -3.56
C TRP A 33 -26.00 5.65 -4.92
N LEU A 34 -25.74 4.37 -5.23
CA LEU A 34 -25.23 3.95 -6.54
C LEU A 34 -26.12 4.47 -7.68
N GLU A 35 -27.43 4.27 -7.56
CA GLU A 35 -28.40 4.77 -8.54
C GLU A 35 -28.33 6.29 -8.68
N SER A 36 -28.22 7.03 -7.57
CA SER A 36 -28.13 8.50 -7.57
C SER A 36 -26.86 9.05 -8.26
N VAL A 37 -25.78 8.26 -8.29
CA VAL A 37 -24.52 8.64 -8.96
C VAL A 37 -24.33 7.98 -10.34
N GLY A 38 -25.39 7.36 -10.87
CA GLY A 38 -25.47 6.88 -12.26
C GLY A 38 -25.31 5.37 -12.47
N PHE A 39 -25.34 4.57 -11.40
CA PHE A 39 -25.16 3.11 -11.45
C PHE A 39 -26.49 2.40 -11.20
N THR A 40 -27.30 2.27 -12.25
CA THR A 40 -28.67 1.73 -12.18
C THR A 40 -28.80 0.29 -12.69
N ALA A 41 -27.73 -0.30 -13.22
CA ALA A 41 -27.81 -1.65 -13.77
C ALA A 41 -27.90 -2.70 -12.66
N SER A 42 -28.60 -3.81 -12.93
CA SER A 42 -28.86 -4.87 -11.94
C SER A 42 -27.59 -5.34 -11.22
N ASN A 43 -26.46 -5.48 -11.94
CA ASN A 43 -25.20 -5.98 -11.39
C ASN A 43 -24.35 -4.93 -10.66
N ASP A 44 -24.73 -3.64 -10.68
CA ASP A 44 -23.92 -2.57 -10.10
C ASP A 44 -23.79 -2.70 -8.58
N HIS A 45 -24.78 -3.30 -7.92
CA HIS A 45 -24.73 -3.60 -6.49
C HIS A 45 -23.51 -4.45 -6.08
N THR A 46 -22.91 -5.22 -7.01
CA THR A 46 -21.71 -6.02 -6.73
C THR A 46 -20.50 -5.15 -6.41
N LEU A 47 -20.46 -3.90 -6.89
CA LEU A 47 -19.41 -2.94 -6.59
C LEU A 47 -19.38 -2.57 -5.10
N LEU A 48 -20.54 -2.56 -4.42
CA LEU A 48 -20.62 -2.28 -2.97
C LEU A 48 -19.82 -3.29 -2.14
N ARG A 49 -19.75 -4.56 -2.59
CA ARG A 49 -18.96 -5.59 -1.92
C ARG A 49 -17.47 -5.28 -2.01
N VAL A 50 -17.02 -4.82 -3.18
CA VAL A 50 -15.62 -4.43 -3.42
C VAL A 50 -15.25 -3.22 -2.56
N VAL A 51 -16.03 -2.15 -2.62
CA VAL A 51 -15.80 -0.91 -1.84
C VAL A 51 -15.75 -1.21 -0.34
N ARG A 52 -16.66 -2.07 0.16
CA ARG A 52 -16.67 -2.49 1.56
C ARG A 52 -15.43 -3.31 1.93
N TYR A 53 -15.04 -4.24 1.08
CA TYR A 53 -13.89 -5.12 1.33
C TYR A 53 -12.57 -4.35 1.43
N ILE A 54 -12.37 -3.34 0.57
CA ILE A 54 -11.20 -2.47 0.66
C ILE A 54 -11.30 -1.41 1.77
N GLY A 55 -12.35 -1.44 2.59
CA GLY A 55 -12.47 -0.62 3.79
C GLY A 55 -12.93 0.82 3.56
N PHE A 56 -13.36 1.20 2.35
CA PHE A 56 -13.91 2.53 2.07
C PHE A 56 -15.24 2.78 2.77
N VAL A 57 -15.99 1.70 3.04
CA VAL A 57 -17.25 1.74 3.79
C VAL A 57 -17.26 0.64 4.82
N ASP A 58 -17.92 0.90 5.94
CA ASP A 58 -18.09 -0.08 7.00
C ASP A 58 -19.22 -1.10 6.70
N LYS A 59 -19.54 -1.93 7.69
CA LYS A 59 -20.60 -2.94 7.57
C LYS A 59 -22.00 -2.33 7.42
N SER A 60 -22.23 -1.13 7.95
CA SER A 60 -23.48 -0.36 7.81
C SER A 60 -23.60 0.38 6.47
N GLY A 61 -22.51 0.43 5.69
CA GLY A 61 -22.44 1.21 4.45
C GLY A 61 -22.10 2.68 4.70
N THR A 62 -21.59 3.03 5.88
CA THR A 62 -21.15 4.39 6.18
C THR A 62 -19.72 4.60 5.66
N PRO A 63 -19.43 5.72 4.95
CA PRO A 63 -18.07 6.07 4.55
C PRO A 63 -17.10 6.07 5.73
N THR A 64 -15.91 5.49 5.54
CA THR A 64 -14.85 5.48 6.56
C THR A 64 -13.85 6.61 6.31
N GLU A 65 -12.87 6.74 7.19
CA GLU A 65 -11.74 7.66 6.99
C GLU A 65 -11.00 7.44 5.65
N ILE A 66 -10.89 6.18 5.17
CA ILE A 66 -10.28 5.87 3.87
C ILE A 66 -11.03 6.56 2.72
N TRP A 67 -12.36 6.60 2.79
CA TRP A 67 -13.18 7.33 1.81
C TRP A 67 -12.86 8.82 1.80
N HIS A 68 -12.72 9.42 2.98
CA HIS A 68 -12.42 10.85 3.11
C HIS A 68 -11.03 11.17 2.55
N GLN A 69 -10.03 10.38 2.90
CA GLN A 69 -8.65 10.54 2.40
C GLN A 69 -8.56 10.34 0.89
N TYR A 70 -9.33 9.39 0.33
CA TYR A 70 -9.35 9.14 -1.11
C TYR A 70 -9.89 10.32 -1.94
N ARG A 71 -10.60 11.26 -1.31
CA ARG A 71 -11.04 12.49 -1.99
C ARG A 71 -9.94 13.56 -2.08
N GLY A 72 -8.82 13.37 -1.38
CA GLY A 72 -7.67 14.25 -1.39
C GLY A 72 -6.80 14.14 -2.64
N THR A 73 -5.58 14.69 -2.55
CA THR A 73 -4.60 14.71 -3.65
C THR A 73 -3.86 13.38 -3.79
N GLU A 74 -3.55 12.70 -2.68
CA GLU A 74 -2.83 11.41 -2.63
C GLU A 74 -3.75 10.19 -2.81
N TYR A 75 -4.88 10.36 -3.49
CA TYR A 75 -5.92 9.33 -3.59
C TYR A 75 -5.42 7.98 -4.13
N ALA A 76 -4.47 8.00 -5.07
CA ALA A 76 -3.90 6.78 -5.62
C ALA A 76 -3.12 5.97 -4.57
N GLN A 77 -2.39 6.65 -3.68
CA GLN A 77 -1.66 6.03 -2.57
C GLN A 77 -2.63 5.47 -1.52
N VAL A 78 -3.65 6.26 -1.15
CA VAL A 78 -4.71 5.83 -0.21
C VAL A 78 -5.37 4.54 -0.69
N LEU A 79 -5.64 4.42 -1.99
CA LEU A 79 -6.19 3.19 -2.56
C LEU A 79 -5.18 2.04 -2.55
N GLY A 80 -3.90 2.30 -2.83
CA GLY A 80 -2.83 1.31 -2.75
C GLY A 80 -2.69 0.71 -1.35
N ASP A 81 -2.71 1.56 -0.32
CA ASP A 81 -2.64 1.14 1.07
C ASP A 81 -3.89 0.36 1.50
N ALA A 82 -5.07 0.81 1.07
CA ALA A 82 -6.33 0.10 1.29
C ALA A 82 -6.30 -1.30 0.66
N ILE A 83 -5.81 -1.43 -0.58
CA ILE A 83 -5.65 -2.72 -1.26
C ILE A 83 -4.62 -3.59 -0.52
N ARG A 84 -3.44 -3.05 -0.17
CA ARG A 84 -2.40 -3.80 0.56
C ARG A 84 -2.95 -4.35 1.88
N LYS A 85 -3.71 -3.54 2.63
CA LYS A 85 -4.34 -3.94 3.89
C LYS A 85 -5.41 -5.02 3.69
N SER A 86 -6.31 -4.85 2.73
CA SER A 86 -7.41 -5.80 2.51
C SER A 86 -6.97 -7.10 1.82
N TYR A 87 -5.87 -7.09 1.09
CA TYR A 87 -5.25 -8.28 0.49
C TYR A 87 -3.97 -8.69 1.25
N ALA A 88 -3.93 -8.50 2.57
CA ALA A 88 -2.73 -8.72 3.38
C ALA A 88 -2.07 -10.10 3.18
N GLY A 89 -2.85 -11.18 3.09
CA GLY A 89 -2.30 -12.52 2.85
C GLY A 89 -1.60 -12.66 1.49
N LEU A 90 -2.12 -11.99 0.47
CA LEU A 90 -1.51 -11.96 -0.86
C LEU A 90 -0.21 -11.15 -0.85
N PHE A 91 -0.19 -9.99 -0.18
CA PHE A 91 1.01 -9.16 -0.06
C PHE A 91 2.05 -9.74 0.89
N ALA A 92 1.66 -10.55 1.87
CA ALA A 92 2.57 -11.32 2.71
C ALA A 92 3.24 -12.46 1.91
N THR A 93 2.53 -13.05 0.95
CA THR A 93 3.08 -14.09 0.06
C THR A 93 3.95 -13.47 -1.04
N TYR A 94 3.51 -12.34 -1.59
CA TYR A 94 4.20 -11.61 -2.64
C TYR A 94 4.31 -10.14 -2.26
N ALA A 95 5.47 -9.70 -1.77
CA ALA A 95 5.70 -8.32 -1.34
C ALA A 95 5.25 -7.28 -2.38
N LYS A 96 5.46 -7.58 -3.68
CA LYS A 96 4.99 -6.79 -4.82
C LYS A 96 3.87 -7.48 -5.59
N ALA A 97 2.82 -7.93 -4.89
CA ALA A 97 1.68 -8.64 -5.48
C ALA A 97 1.07 -7.93 -6.70
N HIS A 98 0.98 -6.60 -6.65
CA HIS A 98 0.46 -5.78 -7.75
C HIS A 98 1.25 -5.92 -9.07
N LEU A 99 2.53 -6.36 -9.02
CA LEU A 99 3.40 -6.58 -10.17
C LEU A 99 3.50 -8.05 -10.60
N ARG A 100 2.92 -8.98 -9.84
CA ARG A 100 2.95 -10.41 -10.17
C ARG A 100 2.14 -10.72 -11.41
N THR A 101 2.29 -11.93 -11.96
CA THR A 101 1.51 -12.38 -13.13
C THR A 101 0.10 -12.82 -12.74
N ASP A 102 -0.85 -12.85 -13.67
CA ASP A 102 -2.21 -13.30 -13.39
C ASP A 102 -2.25 -14.76 -12.93
N SER A 103 -1.34 -15.59 -13.43
CA SER A 103 -1.17 -16.98 -12.98
C SER A 103 -0.77 -17.05 -11.50
N ASP A 104 0.17 -16.21 -11.05
CA ASP A 104 0.57 -16.17 -9.63
C ASP A 104 -0.61 -15.79 -8.72
N ILE A 105 -1.35 -14.74 -9.09
CA ILE A 105 -2.51 -14.29 -8.31
C ILE A 105 -3.62 -15.34 -8.31
N THR A 106 -3.86 -15.97 -9.47
CA THR A 106 -4.83 -17.07 -9.61
C THR A 106 -4.48 -18.24 -8.71
N ASN A 107 -3.24 -18.72 -8.76
CA ASN A 107 -2.77 -19.85 -7.95
C ASN A 107 -2.91 -19.56 -6.46
N PHE A 108 -2.53 -18.35 -6.03
CA PHE A 108 -2.71 -17.93 -4.64
C PHE A 108 -4.19 -17.92 -4.23
N MET A 109 -5.07 -17.33 -5.04
CA MET A 109 -6.50 -17.24 -4.73
C MET A 109 -7.19 -18.62 -4.78
N MET A 110 -6.77 -19.52 -5.66
CA MET A 110 -7.23 -20.92 -5.69
C MET A 110 -6.80 -21.67 -4.42
N ALA A 111 -5.56 -21.47 -3.96
CA ALA A 111 -5.06 -22.10 -2.73
C ALA A 111 -5.70 -21.52 -1.46
N SER A 112 -6.12 -20.25 -1.49
CA SER A 112 -6.65 -19.53 -0.32
C SER A 112 -8.16 -19.36 -0.30
N SER A 113 -8.91 -19.75 -1.34
CA SER A 113 -10.38 -19.70 -1.41
C SER A 113 -11.01 -21.04 -1.83
N THR A 114 -12.26 -21.32 -1.45
CA THR A 114 -13.01 -22.50 -1.94
C THR A 114 -13.73 -22.20 -3.27
N ALA A 115 -13.33 -21.14 -3.97
CA ALA A 115 -14.04 -20.66 -5.14
C ALA A 115 -13.70 -21.48 -6.39
N SER A 116 -14.64 -21.54 -7.33
CA SER A 116 -14.38 -22.16 -8.64
C SER A 116 -13.35 -21.35 -9.43
N GLU A 117 -12.65 -21.98 -10.38
CA GLU A 117 -11.69 -21.32 -11.28
C GLU A 117 -12.29 -20.08 -11.98
N LYS A 118 -13.53 -20.19 -12.46
CA LYS A 118 -14.26 -19.07 -13.07
C LYS A 118 -14.51 -17.92 -12.09
N THR A 119 -14.76 -18.23 -10.82
CA THR A 119 -14.92 -17.23 -9.77
C THR A 119 -13.59 -16.57 -9.45
N VAL A 120 -12.51 -17.35 -9.34
CA VAL A 120 -11.16 -16.83 -9.09
C VAL A 120 -10.70 -15.92 -10.22
N SER A 121 -10.92 -16.29 -11.48
CA SER A 121 -10.64 -15.40 -12.62
C SER A 121 -11.29 -14.03 -12.46
N ARG A 122 -12.55 -13.97 -11.99
CA ARG A 122 -13.22 -12.69 -11.72
C ARG A 122 -12.63 -11.93 -10.53
N MET A 123 -12.19 -12.64 -9.48
CA MET A 123 -11.50 -12.03 -8.34
C MET A 123 -10.18 -11.40 -8.77
N VAL A 124 -9.42 -12.09 -9.63
CA VAL A 124 -8.17 -11.60 -10.23
C VAL A 124 -8.44 -10.36 -11.06
N ASP A 125 -9.45 -10.38 -11.94
CA ASP A 125 -9.80 -9.21 -12.75
C ASP A 125 -10.17 -7.99 -11.89
N THR A 126 -10.95 -8.19 -10.83
CA THR A 126 -11.32 -7.12 -9.90
C THR A 126 -10.08 -6.57 -9.18
N PHE A 127 -9.21 -7.45 -8.67
CA PHE A 127 -7.94 -7.05 -8.04
C PHE A 127 -7.06 -6.24 -9.01
N ARG A 128 -6.87 -6.71 -10.24
CA ARG A 128 -6.10 -5.99 -11.26
C ARG A 128 -6.67 -4.63 -11.57
N LYS A 129 -8.00 -4.54 -11.67
CA LYS A 129 -8.64 -3.28 -11.98
C LYS A 129 -8.48 -2.27 -10.85
N LEU A 130 -8.54 -2.72 -9.59
CA LEU A 130 -8.21 -1.89 -8.42
C LEU A 130 -6.75 -1.44 -8.45
N CYS A 131 -5.81 -2.36 -8.67
CA CYS A 131 -4.38 -2.04 -8.77
C CYS A 131 -4.09 -1.00 -9.86
N SER A 132 -4.81 -1.03 -10.99
CA SER A 132 -4.63 -0.06 -12.08
C SER A 132 -4.98 1.39 -11.71
N LEU A 133 -5.71 1.60 -10.61
CA LEU A 133 -6.09 2.91 -10.08
C LEU A 133 -5.19 3.37 -8.93
N ALA A 134 -4.34 2.48 -8.43
CA ALA A 134 -3.60 2.67 -7.20
C ALA A 134 -2.14 2.98 -7.47
N HIS A 135 -1.53 3.71 -6.55
CA HIS A 135 -0.08 3.82 -6.46
C HIS A 135 0.37 3.06 -5.21
N PHE A 136 1.30 2.12 -5.38
CA PHE A 136 1.87 1.37 -4.27
C PHE A 136 3.19 2.02 -3.91
N SER A 137 3.19 2.79 -2.82
CA SER A 137 4.46 3.27 -2.26
C SER A 137 5.28 2.06 -1.82
N GLU A 138 6.53 2.03 -2.27
CA GLU A 138 7.54 1.14 -1.71
C GLU A 138 7.75 1.63 -0.28
N LEU A 139 7.21 0.90 0.70
CA LEU A 139 7.64 1.09 2.08
C LEU A 139 9.15 0.80 2.08
N SER A 140 9.97 1.84 2.12
CA SER A 140 11.39 1.77 2.46
C SER A 140 11.52 1.40 3.94
N GLY A 141 11.05 0.20 4.26
CA GLY A 141 11.05 -0.41 5.57
C GLY A 141 11.39 -1.86 5.38
N GLU A 142 12.69 -2.14 5.31
CA GLU A 142 13.22 -3.46 5.62
C GLU A 142 12.62 -3.89 6.96
N ILE A 143 11.72 -4.85 6.91
CA ILE A 143 11.47 -5.70 8.07
C ILE A 143 12.71 -6.58 8.13
N GLU A 144 13.67 -6.24 8.99
CA GLU A 144 14.69 -7.19 9.41
C GLU A 144 13.95 -8.43 9.90
N LEU A 145 14.10 -9.53 9.16
CA LEU A 145 13.78 -10.84 9.67
C LEU A 145 14.70 -11.05 10.88
N ALA A 146 14.13 -11.02 12.08
CA ALA A 146 14.78 -11.60 13.24
C ALA A 146 14.99 -13.09 12.94
N ASP A 147 16.20 -13.43 12.54
CA ASP A 147 16.70 -14.80 12.54
C ASP A 147 16.81 -15.24 14.01
N GLU A 148 15.77 -15.90 14.51
CA GLU A 148 15.83 -16.65 15.76
C GLU A 148 16.70 -17.90 15.54
N THR A 149 18.02 -17.73 15.64
CA THR A 149 18.92 -18.86 15.86
C THR A 149 18.77 -19.33 17.32
N ILE A 150 18.24 -20.54 17.45
CA ILE A 150 18.04 -21.28 18.70
C ILE A 150 19.37 -21.57 19.40
N ALA A 151 19.41 -21.17 20.68
CA ALA A 151 20.09 -21.76 21.83
C ALA A 151 21.45 -22.46 21.64
N ASN A 152 22.47 -21.90 22.29
CA ASN A 152 23.38 -22.73 23.05
C ASN A 152 23.64 -22.14 24.45
N THR A 153 23.20 -22.88 25.45
CA THR A 153 23.41 -22.63 26.88
C THR A 153 24.83 -23.02 27.26
N ALA A 154 25.62 -22.08 27.76
CA ALA A 154 26.75 -22.38 28.63
C ALA A 154 26.88 -21.28 29.69
N ALA A 155 26.90 -21.72 30.94
CA ALA A 155 26.91 -20.92 32.15
C ALA A 155 28.18 -20.09 32.36
N GLY A 156 28.03 -18.95 33.04
CA GLY A 156 29.10 -18.15 33.61
C GLY A 156 28.54 -16.96 34.38
N GLU A 157 28.62 -17.04 35.70
CA GLU A 157 28.16 -16.06 36.70
C GLU A 157 28.97 -14.74 36.67
N GLY A 158 28.36 -13.61 37.07
CA GLY A 158 29.13 -12.44 37.55
C GLY A 158 28.49 -11.04 37.44
N VAL A 159 27.77 -10.65 38.50
CA VAL A 159 27.77 -9.34 39.21
C VAL A 159 27.47 -8.00 38.48
N GLU A 160 26.33 -7.43 38.92
CA GLU A 160 26.00 -6.02 39.28
C GLU A 160 26.58 -4.79 38.55
N GLY A 161 25.63 -3.93 38.11
CA GLY A 161 25.56 -2.53 38.60
C GLY A 161 26.03 -1.41 37.66
N GLY A 162 25.11 -0.52 37.28
CA GLY A 162 25.47 0.82 36.80
C GLY A 162 24.45 1.45 35.85
N GLY A 163 23.58 2.32 36.38
CA GLY A 163 22.74 3.19 35.55
C GLY A 163 23.48 4.47 35.14
N VAL A 164 23.44 4.82 33.86
CA VAL A 164 23.66 6.15 33.26
C VAL A 164 22.89 6.08 31.93
N GLY A 165 21.80 6.82 31.71
CA GLY A 165 21.81 8.25 31.40
C GLY A 165 21.53 8.41 29.91
N ASN A 166 20.36 8.97 29.57
CA ASN A 166 19.98 9.33 28.21
C ASN A 166 21.08 10.16 27.54
N ASP A 167 21.62 9.65 26.43
CA ASP A 167 22.24 10.48 25.41
C ASP A 167 21.59 10.11 24.07
N VAL A 168 20.42 10.70 23.83
CA VAL A 168 19.77 10.67 22.51
C VAL A 168 20.60 11.59 21.63
N MET A 169 21.62 11.04 20.98
CA MET A 169 22.26 11.70 19.85
C MET A 169 21.17 11.96 18.80
N PRO A 170 20.97 13.21 18.35
CA PRO A 170 20.05 13.48 17.26
C PRO A 170 20.61 12.81 16.00
N SER A 171 19.96 11.74 15.54
CA SER A 171 20.23 11.15 14.23
C SER A 171 19.69 12.10 13.16
N LEU A 172 20.58 12.90 12.58
CA LEU A 172 20.23 13.78 11.47
C LEU A 172 20.21 12.98 10.17
N HIS A 173 19.02 12.60 9.72
CA HIS A 173 18.80 12.03 8.39
C HIS A 173 18.55 13.19 7.41
N ILE A 174 19.38 13.32 6.38
CA ILE A 174 19.26 14.36 5.35
C ILE A 174 18.99 13.69 4.01
N ASP A 175 17.78 13.87 3.48
CA ASP A 175 17.42 13.50 2.11
C ASP A 175 17.70 14.68 1.17
N VAL A 176 18.69 14.54 0.28
CA VAL A 176 19.07 15.58 -0.69
C VAL A 176 18.66 15.16 -2.09
N GLN A 177 17.70 15.86 -2.69
CA GLN A 177 17.31 15.67 -4.08
C GLN A 177 17.96 16.74 -4.97
N ILE A 178 18.77 16.31 -5.95
CA ILE A 178 19.53 17.22 -6.82
C ILE A 178 18.95 17.15 -8.22
N HIS A 179 18.47 18.29 -8.72
CA HIS A 179 18.08 18.43 -10.11
C HIS A 179 19.30 18.86 -10.92
N ILE A 180 19.85 17.95 -11.72
CA ILE A 180 20.95 18.25 -12.64
C ILE A 180 20.36 18.56 -14.02
N SER A 181 20.61 19.75 -14.54
CA SER A 181 20.16 20.12 -15.88
C SER A 181 20.87 19.28 -16.94
N PRO A 182 20.19 18.92 -18.05
CA PRO A 182 20.75 18.01 -19.08
C PRO A 182 21.94 18.60 -19.86
N ASP A 183 22.18 19.91 -19.76
CA ASP A 183 23.31 20.64 -20.34
C ASP A 183 24.55 20.68 -19.42
N THR A 184 24.48 20.09 -18.23
CA THR A 184 25.57 20.09 -17.26
C THR A 184 26.74 19.21 -17.74
N SER A 185 27.94 19.79 -17.80
CA SER A 185 29.14 19.05 -18.21
C SER A 185 29.59 18.03 -17.14
N PRO A 186 30.24 16.92 -17.51
CA PRO A 186 30.73 15.91 -16.56
C PRO A 186 31.60 16.51 -15.44
N LYS A 187 32.47 17.48 -15.76
CA LYS A 187 33.32 18.16 -14.77
C LYS A 187 32.53 18.96 -13.72
N GLN A 188 31.35 19.49 -14.07
CA GLN A 188 30.50 20.20 -13.13
C GLN A 188 29.77 19.24 -12.20
N ILE A 189 29.35 18.08 -12.72
CA ILE A 189 28.74 17.00 -11.94
C ILE A 189 29.72 16.51 -10.87
N ASP A 190 30.98 16.25 -11.25
CA ASP A 190 32.04 15.81 -10.33
C ASP A 190 32.26 16.85 -9.21
N LYS A 191 32.28 18.13 -9.55
CA LYS A 191 32.46 19.22 -8.58
C LYS A 191 31.26 19.37 -7.63
N ILE A 192 30.04 19.07 -8.07
CA ILE A 192 28.85 19.04 -7.22
C ILE A 192 28.99 17.94 -6.16
N PHE A 193 29.36 16.73 -6.57
CA PHE A 193 29.54 15.61 -5.64
C PHE A 193 30.75 15.79 -4.72
N GLU A 194 31.85 16.38 -5.21
CA GLU A 194 33.02 16.71 -4.38
C GLU A 194 32.67 17.75 -3.29
N SER A 195 31.89 18.78 -3.64
CA SER A 195 31.38 19.77 -2.69
C SER A 195 30.48 19.13 -1.63
N MET A 196 29.58 18.24 -2.04
CA MET A 196 28.71 17.51 -1.10
C MET A 196 29.52 16.62 -0.15
N ALA A 197 30.49 15.87 -0.68
CA ALA A 197 31.31 15.00 0.13
C ALA A 197 32.07 15.80 1.20
N LYS A 198 32.60 16.96 0.80
CA LYS A 198 33.29 17.88 1.71
C LYS A 198 32.35 18.45 2.79
N HIS A 199 31.13 18.83 2.45
CA HIS A 199 30.26 19.55 3.38
C HIS A 199 29.33 18.65 4.21
N LEU A 200 29.00 17.45 3.73
CA LEU A 200 28.14 16.50 4.45
C LEU A 200 28.93 15.55 5.35
N TYR A 201 30.17 15.20 5.01
CA TYR A 201 30.98 14.27 5.83
C TYR A 201 31.95 14.98 6.77
N GLN A 202 32.38 16.21 6.49
CA GLN A 202 33.44 16.88 7.27
C GLN A 202 32.91 17.66 8.49
N ALA A 203 31.59 17.68 8.73
CA ALA A 203 30.99 18.30 9.92
C ALA A 203 31.21 17.51 11.23
N ARG A 204 32.13 16.55 11.26
CA ARG A 204 32.40 15.69 12.43
C ARG A 204 33.88 15.53 12.78
N SER A 205 34.72 16.47 12.32
CA SER A 205 36.14 16.50 12.67
C SER A 205 36.52 17.87 13.23
N ASP A 206 35.99 18.18 14.42
CA ASP A 206 36.59 19.07 15.42
C ASP A 206 36.15 18.60 16.81
#